data_AF-A0A7V5LIG0-F1
#
_entry.id   AF-A0A7V5LIG0-F1
#
_cell.length_a   1.000
_cell.length_b   1.000
_cell.length_c   1.000
_cell.angle_alpha   90.00
_cell.angle_beta   90.00
_cell.angle_gamma   90.00
#
_symmetry.space_group_name_H-M   'P 1'
#
loop_
_entity.id
_entity.type
_entity.pdbx_description
1 polymer ?
#
loop_
_entity_poly.entity_id
_entity_poly.type
_entity_poly.pdbx_seq_one_letter_code
_entity_poly.pdbx_strand_id
1 'polypeptide(L)'
;MKAQETQYKITDWLPTTVKEAQMRGWDELDVVLFSGDAYVDHPAFGTAVIGRIIEAEGLRVAIVPQPNWRDDLRDFKKFGRPRLFFAVTAGVMDSMVNHYTARKRLRHNDAYTPGGAKGFRPDYPTIVYSKILKDLFPDVPVVIGGVEASLRRLVHYDYWQYRLRQSILIDSEADLLIYGMGEQPLRELLRLLKKGVPFRALKTLRQTAFVLNATQPLTKVKKWTTLELASFETCVKDKKAFARNFKFIEKESNALEPATILVQKTGDKKVVVNPPFPVMSEKEIDYIYDLPYTRLPHPRYKKRGPIPAYEMIRHSINMHRGCFGGCSFCTISAHQGKFIASRSKESILKEAQAITQMPDFKGYISDIGGPSANMYKMQGTDLEICKQCKRASCIFPSICFNLNIDHRPMIEIYQEVSKIPGVKKAFVSSGIRYDLLITDQKERDEKFGLSAYLEQIVLHHVSGRLKVAPEHTSDHVLRIMRKPSFKLFYRFKKKFDEINRKNGLKQQLIPYFISSHPGSTLEDMAELAAITKELGFHLEQVQDFTPTPMTVATVIYYSGYHPYTLQKVYTAHTIDEKTDQNRFFFWYKKENRGWIKKQLSRFKRQDLIEKLLKK
;
A
#
# COMPACT_ATOMS: atom_id res chain seq x y z
N MET A 1 11.50 -29.67 -25.91
CA MET A 1 10.07 -29.99 -25.74
C MET A 1 9.28 -28.71 -25.93
N LYS A 2 8.40 -28.62 -26.93
CA LYS A 2 7.50 -27.47 -27.08
C LYS A 2 6.58 -27.46 -25.85
N ALA A 3 6.50 -26.33 -25.15
CA ALA A 3 5.58 -26.15 -24.04
C ALA A 3 4.15 -26.47 -24.53
N GLN A 4 3.45 -27.34 -23.81
CA GLN A 4 2.02 -27.53 -24.01
C GLN A 4 1.37 -26.17 -23.72
N GLU A 5 0.87 -25.49 -24.75
CA GLU A 5 0.11 -24.26 -24.55
C GLU A 5 -1.15 -24.62 -23.77
N THR A 6 -1.20 -24.28 -22.49
CA THR A 6 -2.43 -24.38 -21.70
C THR A 6 -3.47 -23.47 -22.35
N GLN A 7 -4.38 -24.07 -23.11
CA GLN A 7 -5.42 -23.33 -23.80
C GLN A 7 -6.51 -22.92 -22.80
N TYR A 8 -6.39 -21.71 -22.26
CA TYR A 8 -7.39 -21.16 -21.35
C TYR A 8 -8.76 -21.03 -22.03
N LYS A 9 -9.81 -21.44 -21.33
CA LYS A 9 -11.22 -21.23 -21.69
C LYS A 9 -11.72 -19.96 -20.99
N ILE A 10 -12.72 -19.28 -21.57
CA ILE A 10 -13.30 -18.07 -20.93
C ILE A 10 -13.82 -18.34 -19.52
N THR A 11 -14.26 -19.56 -19.26
CA THR A 11 -14.72 -20.03 -17.94
C THR A 11 -13.61 -20.16 -16.91
N ASP A 12 -12.33 -20.06 -17.30
CA ASP A 12 -11.22 -20.05 -16.34
C ASP A 12 -11.17 -18.72 -15.58
N TRP A 13 -11.67 -17.62 -16.14
CA TRP A 13 -11.84 -16.33 -15.47
C TRP A 13 -13.20 -16.22 -14.78
N LEU A 14 -13.28 -15.41 -13.73
CA LEU A 14 -14.57 -15.03 -13.13
C LEU A 14 -15.42 -14.26 -14.14
N PRO A 15 -16.74 -14.50 -14.19
CA PRO A 15 -17.60 -13.89 -15.18
C PRO A 15 -17.68 -12.37 -15.03
N THR A 16 -17.67 -11.68 -16.16
CA THR A 16 -17.87 -10.23 -16.29
C THR A 16 -19.12 -9.86 -17.09
N THR A 17 -19.81 -10.88 -17.64
CA THR A 17 -21.09 -10.78 -18.33
C THR A 17 -22.05 -11.89 -17.89
N VAL A 18 -23.36 -11.69 -18.10
CA VAL A 18 -24.40 -12.71 -17.82
C VAL A 18 -24.15 -13.99 -18.63
N LYS A 19 -23.73 -13.85 -19.90
CA LYS A 19 -23.41 -15.00 -20.75
C LYS A 19 -22.27 -15.84 -20.17
N GLU A 20 -21.22 -15.20 -19.65
CA GLU A 20 -20.11 -15.91 -19.01
C GLU A 20 -20.54 -16.63 -17.72
N ALA A 21 -21.47 -16.06 -16.95
CA ALA A 21 -22.07 -16.72 -15.78
C ALA A 21 -22.91 -17.94 -16.21
N GLN A 22 -23.74 -17.81 -17.25
CA GLN A 22 -24.53 -18.91 -17.81
C GLN A 22 -23.64 -20.05 -18.36
N MET A 23 -22.49 -19.73 -18.97
CA MET A 23 -21.52 -20.73 -19.42
C MET A 23 -20.92 -21.56 -18.27
N ARG A 24 -20.97 -21.05 -17.03
CA ARG A 24 -20.59 -21.75 -15.80
C ARG A 24 -21.78 -22.48 -15.14
N GLY A 25 -22.96 -22.45 -15.77
CA GLY A 25 -24.21 -23.00 -15.22
C GLY A 25 -24.79 -22.17 -14.09
N TRP A 26 -24.44 -20.88 -13.99
CA TRP A 26 -24.94 -19.98 -12.94
C TRP A 26 -26.14 -19.19 -13.45
N ASP A 27 -27.30 -19.49 -12.90
CA ASP A 27 -28.60 -18.84 -13.12
C ASP A 27 -28.82 -17.63 -12.20
N GLU A 28 -28.22 -17.65 -11.01
CA GLU A 28 -28.16 -16.53 -10.07
C GLU A 28 -26.71 -16.33 -9.54
N LEU A 29 -26.43 -15.14 -9.01
CA LEU A 29 -25.14 -14.80 -8.41
C LEU A 29 -25.30 -14.57 -6.91
N ASP A 30 -24.34 -15.06 -6.12
CA ASP A 30 -24.30 -14.83 -4.68
C ASP A 30 -23.74 -13.44 -4.36
N VAL A 31 -22.73 -13.01 -5.11
CA VAL A 31 -22.06 -11.72 -4.94
C VAL A 31 -21.76 -11.09 -6.32
N VAL A 32 -21.97 -9.78 -6.45
CA VAL A 32 -21.50 -9.02 -7.61
C VAL A 32 -20.48 -7.98 -7.13
N LEU A 33 -19.25 -8.05 -7.65
CA LEU A 33 -18.11 -7.23 -7.25
C LEU A 33 -17.82 -6.13 -8.26
N PHE A 34 -17.99 -4.87 -7.88
CA PHE A 34 -17.67 -3.70 -8.68
C PHE A 34 -16.25 -3.20 -8.37
N SER A 35 -15.48 -2.94 -9.42
CA SER A 35 -14.10 -2.46 -9.31
C SER A 35 -13.84 -1.24 -10.17
N GLY A 36 -13.04 -0.29 -9.66
CA GLY A 36 -12.52 0.84 -10.43
C GLY A 36 -11.38 0.48 -11.40
N ASP A 37 -10.87 -0.75 -11.36
CA ASP A 37 -9.79 -1.23 -12.24
C ASP A 37 -10.31 -2.21 -13.29
N ALA A 38 -9.53 -2.39 -14.36
CA ALA A 38 -9.71 -3.51 -15.26
C ALA A 38 -9.54 -4.86 -14.54
N TYR A 39 -10.27 -5.89 -14.99
CA TYR A 39 -10.14 -7.23 -14.42
C TYR A 39 -8.89 -7.94 -14.94
N VAL A 40 -7.86 -7.99 -14.10
CA VAL A 40 -6.67 -8.83 -14.27
C VAL A 40 -6.71 -9.91 -13.20
N ASP A 41 -6.79 -11.16 -13.64
CA ASP A 41 -6.95 -12.30 -12.74
C ASP A 41 -5.60 -12.77 -12.21
N HIS A 42 -5.02 -11.97 -11.32
CA HIS A 42 -3.66 -12.14 -10.81
C HIS A 42 -3.61 -11.87 -9.29
N PRO A 43 -2.79 -12.58 -8.50
CA PRO A 43 -2.71 -12.41 -7.03
C PRO A 43 -2.18 -11.04 -6.55
N ALA A 44 -1.85 -10.14 -7.48
CA ALA A 44 -1.43 -8.76 -7.19
C ALA A 44 -2.59 -7.76 -7.32
N PHE A 45 -3.73 -8.20 -7.86
CA PHE A 45 -4.92 -7.38 -8.04
C PHE A 45 -5.95 -7.77 -6.97
N GLY A 46 -6.19 -6.86 -6.01
CA GLY A 46 -7.07 -7.12 -4.87
C GLY A 46 -8.47 -7.58 -5.27
N THR A 47 -9.04 -7.04 -6.35
CA THR A 47 -10.34 -7.48 -6.89
C THR A 47 -10.34 -8.96 -7.28
N ALA A 48 -9.28 -9.44 -7.95
CA ALA A 48 -9.17 -10.84 -8.32
C ALA A 48 -9.00 -11.73 -7.10
N VAL A 49 -8.17 -11.34 -6.13
CA VAL A 49 -7.99 -12.06 -4.86
C VAL A 49 -9.33 -12.23 -4.14
N ILE A 50 -10.08 -11.15 -3.97
CA ILE A 50 -11.39 -11.18 -3.30
C ILE A 50 -12.40 -12.04 -4.09
N GLY A 51 -12.45 -11.90 -5.41
CA GLY A 51 -13.32 -12.73 -6.26
C GLY A 51 -12.99 -14.23 -6.14
N ARG A 52 -11.71 -14.59 -6.21
CA ARG A 52 -11.25 -15.99 -6.12
C ARG A 52 -11.50 -16.60 -4.74
N ILE A 53 -11.43 -15.81 -3.67
CA ILE A 53 -11.82 -16.26 -2.33
C ILE A 53 -13.32 -16.56 -2.27
N ILE A 54 -14.17 -15.69 -2.81
CA ILE A 54 -15.62 -15.91 -2.83
C ILE A 54 -15.94 -17.20 -3.61
N GLU A 55 -15.31 -17.38 -4.78
CA GLU A 55 -15.44 -18.60 -5.59
C GLU A 55 -14.97 -19.85 -4.83
N ALA A 56 -13.80 -19.79 -4.18
CA ALA A 56 -13.23 -20.90 -3.41
C ALA A 56 -14.06 -21.27 -2.17
N GLU A 57 -14.83 -20.31 -1.61
CA GLU A 57 -15.82 -20.58 -0.56
C GLU A 57 -17.14 -21.15 -1.11
N GLY A 58 -17.18 -21.51 -2.40
CA GLY A 58 -18.29 -22.18 -3.08
C GLY A 58 -19.43 -21.26 -3.46
N LEU A 59 -19.16 -19.97 -3.67
CA LEU A 59 -20.17 -18.97 -4.03
C LEU A 59 -19.96 -18.47 -5.47
N ARG A 60 -21.06 -18.21 -6.15
CA ARG A 60 -21.12 -17.68 -7.52
C ARG A 60 -20.89 -16.19 -7.49
N VAL A 61 -19.81 -15.73 -8.13
CA VAL A 61 -19.39 -14.33 -8.10
C VAL A 61 -19.09 -13.82 -9.49
N ALA A 62 -19.54 -12.60 -9.78
CA ALA A 62 -19.17 -11.90 -11.00
C ALA A 62 -18.43 -10.60 -10.68
N ILE A 63 -17.58 -10.15 -11.60
CA ILE A 63 -16.85 -8.89 -11.51
C ILE A 63 -17.41 -7.92 -12.55
N VAL A 64 -17.76 -6.71 -12.12
CA VAL A 64 -18.04 -5.57 -12.98
C VAL A 64 -16.83 -4.62 -12.94
N PRO A 65 -15.86 -4.77 -13.85
CA PRO A 65 -14.69 -3.90 -13.90
C PRO A 65 -15.03 -2.61 -14.66
N GLN A 66 -14.69 -1.47 -14.07
CA GLN A 66 -14.85 -0.13 -14.65
C GLN A 66 -16.27 0.11 -15.19
N PRO A 67 -17.31 -0.03 -14.35
CA PRO A 67 -18.69 0.21 -14.75
C PRO A 67 -18.85 1.65 -15.23
N ASN A 68 -19.63 1.87 -16.30
CA ASN A 68 -20.01 3.23 -16.66
C ASN A 68 -21.07 3.78 -15.70
N TRP A 69 -20.79 4.93 -15.07
CA TRP A 69 -21.66 5.59 -14.09
C TRP A 69 -22.35 6.84 -14.65
N ARG A 70 -22.17 7.13 -15.93
CA ARG A 70 -22.64 8.35 -16.60
C ARG A 70 -23.78 8.13 -17.59
N ASP A 71 -24.15 6.87 -17.84
CA ASP A 71 -25.16 6.48 -18.82
C ASP A 71 -26.44 5.98 -18.15
N ASP A 72 -27.14 5.04 -18.78
CA ASP A 72 -28.35 4.39 -18.30
C ASP A 72 -28.11 3.38 -17.15
N LEU A 73 -26.87 3.30 -16.65
CA LEU A 73 -26.42 2.42 -15.57
C LEU A 73 -26.57 0.94 -15.92
N ARG A 74 -26.49 0.59 -17.21
CA ARG A 74 -26.61 -0.80 -17.67
C ARG A 74 -25.58 -1.73 -17.04
N ASP A 75 -24.37 -1.24 -16.79
CA ASP A 75 -23.33 -2.02 -16.11
C ASP A 75 -23.69 -2.38 -14.66
N PHE A 76 -24.48 -1.55 -13.99
CA PHE A 76 -24.98 -1.79 -12.62
C PHE A 76 -26.21 -2.69 -12.60
N LYS A 77 -27.02 -2.67 -13.67
CA LYS A 77 -28.27 -3.43 -13.78
C LYS A 77 -28.07 -4.84 -14.35
N LYS A 78 -27.03 -5.07 -15.16
CA LYS A 78 -26.92 -6.29 -16.01
C LYS A 78 -26.98 -7.63 -15.26
N PHE A 79 -26.49 -7.69 -14.03
CA PHE A 79 -26.52 -8.91 -13.22
C PHE A 79 -27.74 -8.99 -12.29
N GLY A 80 -28.54 -7.93 -12.21
CA GLY A 80 -29.66 -7.84 -11.28
C GLY A 80 -29.23 -7.91 -9.82
N ARG A 81 -30.12 -8.43 -8.99
CA ARG A 81 -29.95 -8.56 -7.55
C ARG A 81 -29.11 -9.82 -7.22
N PRO A 82 -27.99 -9.70 -6.49
CA PRO A 82 -27.29 -10.85 -5.93
C PRO A 82 -28.03 -11.41 -4.71
N ARG A 83 -27.82 -12.70 -4.43
CA ARG A 83 -28.43 -13.39 -3.28
C ARG A 83 -27.93 -12.86 -1.93
N LEU A 84 -26.64 -12.51 -1.82
CA LEU A 84 -26.03 -12.10 -0.55
C LEU A 84 -25.80 -10.58 -0.47
N PHE A 85 -24.91 -10.04 -1.31
CA PHE A 85 -24.54 -8.62 -1.25
C PHE A 85 -23.82 -8.15 -2.52
N PHE A 86 -23.77 -6.83 -2.71
CA PHE A 86 -22.84 -6.20 -3.63
C PHE A 86 -21.52 -5.89 -2.93
N ALA A 87 -20.40 -6.11 -3.61
CA ALA A 87 -19.08 -5.73 -3.14
C ALA A 87 -18.52 -4.58 -4.00
N VAL A 88 -17.86 -3.60 -3.39
CA VAL A 88 -17.34 -2.42 -4.12
C VAL A 88 -15.91 -2.10 -3.68
N THR A 89 -15.05 -1.83 -4.65
CA THR A 89 -13.70 -1.32 -4.42
C THR A 89 -13.25 -0.32 -5.48
N ALA A 90 -12.41 0.65 -5.08
CA ALA A 90 -11.79 1.61 -5.99
C ALA A 90 -10.73 0.99 -6.94
N GLY A 91 -10.28 -0.23 -6.62
CA GLY A 91 -9.16 -0.89 -7.28
C GLY A 91 -7.95 -1.06 -6.36
N VAL A 92 -6.79 -1.33 -6.96
CA VAL A 92 -5.49 -1.55 -6.30
C VAL A 92 -4.92 -0.26 -5.71
N MET A 93 -5.23 0.89 -6.31
CA MET A 93 -4.75 2.21 -5.90
C MET A 93 -5.92 3.13 -5.54
N ASP A 94 -5.65 4.07 -4.65
CA ASP A 94 -6.56 5.18 -4.35
C ASP A 94 -6.90 5.98 -5.62
N SER A 95 -8.20 6.22 -5.88
CA SER A 95 -8.60 6.85 -7.15
C SER A 95 -8.04 8.25 -7.31
N MET A 96 -7.89 8.99 -6.21
CA MET A 96 -7.45 10.37 -6.24
C MET A 96 -5.95 10.47 -6.49
N VAL A 97 -5.17 9.54 -5.94
CA VAL A 97 -3.73 9.39 -6.27
C VAL A 97 -3.54 8.97 -7.73
N ASN A 98 -4.46 8.15 -8.24
CA ASN A 98 -4.46 7.75 -9.64
C ASN A 98 -4.85 8.89 -10.59
N HIS A 99 -5.85 9.69 -10.28
CA HIS A 99 -6.30 10.77 -11.17
C HIS A 99 -5.44 12.01 -11.09
N TYR A 100 -4.80 12.28 -9.96
CA TYR A 100 -4.09 13.53 -9.74
C TYR A 100 -2.61 13.33 -9.37
N THR A 101 -1.81 14.30 -9.75
CA THR A 101 -0.44 14.48 -9.25
C THR A 101 -0.45 15.08 -7.83
N ALA A 102 0.71 15.08 -7.18
CA ALA A 102 0.94 15.72 -5.88
C ALA A 102 0.53 17.21 -5.83
N ARG A 103 0.48 17.87 -7.00
CA ARG A 103 0.09 19.28 -7.17
C ARG A 103 -1.34 19.44 -7.72
N LYS A 104 -2.19 18.41 -7.57
CA LYS A 104 -3.60 18.39 -8.01
C LYS A 104 -3.81 18.58 -9.52
N ARG A 105 -2.79 18.36 -10.36
CA ARG A 105 -2.96 18.30 -11.82
C ARG A 105 -3.48 16.92 -12.22
N LEU A 106 -4.44 16.88 -13.14
CA LEU A 106 -4.96 15.63 -13.72
C LEU A 106 -3.87 14.87 -14.46
N ARG A 107 -3.84 13.55 -14.29
CA ARG A 107 -2.97 12.66 -15.08
C ARG A 107 -3.60 12.38 -16.43
N HIS A 108 -2.74 12.16 -17.43
CA HIS A 108 -3.17 11.82 -18.78
C HIS A 108 -3.41 10.31 -18.96
N ASN A 109 -2.89 9.49 -18.06
CA ASN A 109 -2.92 8.03 -18.11
C ASN A 109 -3.45 7.40 -16.83
N ASP A 110 -4.06 6.21 -16.96
CA ASP A 110 -4.45 5.33 -15.86
C ASP A 110 -3.80 3.96 -16.05
N ALA A 111 -2.90 3.57 -15.13
CA ALA A 111 -2.14 2.33 -15.24
C ALA A 111 -3.00 1.06 -15.14
N TYR A 112 -4.22 1.16 -14.62
CA TYR A 112 -5.14 0.05 -14.38
C TYR A 112 -6.25 -0.05 -15.43
N THR A 113 -6.13 0.72 -16.51
CA THR A 113 -7.09 0.74 -17.62
C THR A 113 -6.44 0.21 -18.91
N PRO A 114 -7.16 -0.53 -19.76
CA PRO A 114 -6.64 -0.97 -21.05
C PRO A 114 -6.20 0.22 -21.91
N GLY A 115 -5.01 0.12 -22.50
CA GLY A 115 -4.38 1.17 -23.29
C GLY A 115 -3.88 2.36 -22.46
N GLY A 116 -3.91 2.28 -21.13
CA GLY A 116 -3.56 3.40 -20.26
C GLY A 116 -4.56 4.55 -20.30
N ALA A 117 -5.77 4.33 -20.83
CA ALA A 117 -6.75 5.37 -21.07
C ALA A 117 -7.30 5.97 -19.76
N LYS A 118 -7.55 7.28 -19.75
CA LYS A 118 -8.17 7.98 -18.60
C LYS A 118 -9.70 7.96 -18.68
N GLY A 119 -10.36 8.18 -17.54
CA GLY A 119 -11.79 8.46 -17.47
C GLY A 119 -12.71 7.24 -17.36
N PHE A 120 -12.17 6.06 -17.06
CA PHE A 120 -12.90 4.80 -16.87
C PHE A 120 -13.31 4.51 -15.42
N ARG A 121 -12.98 5.40 -14.48
CA ARG A 121 -13.52 5.43 -13.11
C ARG A 121 -13.74 6.88 -12.66
N PRO A 122 -14.69 7.17 -11.78
CA PRO A 122 -14.86 8.49 -11.19
C PRO A 122 -13.83 8.76 -10.10
N ASP A 123 -13.80 9.99 -9.60
CA ASP A 123 -13.23 10.28 -8.29
C ASP A 123 -14.08 9.62 -7.20
N TYR A 124 -13.44 9.03 -6.18
CA TYR A 124 -14.09 8.30 -5.09
C TYR A 124 -15.08 7.22 -5.57
N PRO A 125 -14.65 6.29 -6.45
CA PRO A 125 -15.50 5.24 -7.01
C PRO A 125 -16.19 4.41 -5.94
N THR A 126 -15.60 4.21 -4.77
CA THR A 126 -16.27 3.50 -3.68
C THR A 126 -17.57 4.21 -3.27
N ILE A 127 -17.56 5.55 -3.20
CA ILE A 127 -18.76 6.34 -2.87
C ILE A 127 -19.74 6.30 -4.04
N VAL A 128 -19.27 6.63 -5.25
CA VAL A 128 -20.13 6.74 -6.44
C VAL A 128 -20.84 5.42 -6.74
N TYR A 129 -20.10 4.31 -6.77
CA TYR A 129 -20.66 3.00 -7.10
C TYR A 129 -21.60 2.50 -6.01
N SER A 130 -21.28 2.73 -4.72
CA SER A 130 -22.15 2.30 -3.62
C SER A 130 -23.49 3.04 -3.64
N LYS A 131 -23.48 4.37 -3.85
CA LYS A 131 -24.72 5.15 -3.96
C LYS A 131 -25.62 4.67 -5.09
N ILE A 132 -25.05 4.49 -6.28
CA ILE A 132 -25.78 3.94 -7.43
C ILE A 132 -26.42 2.59 -7.08
N LEU A 133 -25.71 1.72 -6.37
CA LEU A 133 -26.23 0.42 -5.96
C LEU A 133 -27.33 0.55 -4.89
N LYS A 134 -27.21 1.47 -3.93
CA LYS A 134 -28.26 1.73 -2.93
C LYS A 134 -29.49 2.37 -3.54
N ASP A 135 -29.34 3.19 -4.58
CA ASP A 135 -30.46 3.77 -5.33
C ASP A 135 -31.21 2.72 -6.16
N LEU A 136 -30.48 1.82 -6.83
CA LEU A 136 -31.07 0.77 -7.68
C LEU A 136 -31.61 -0.43 -6.87
N PHE A 137 -30.96 -0.75 -5.76
CA PHE A 137 -31.20 -1.96 -4.97
C PHE A 137 -31.12 -1.67 -3.45
N PRO A 138 -32.03 -0.85 -2.90
CA PRO A 138 -31.93 -0.32 -1.52
C PRO A 138 -31.83 -1.41 -0.44
N ASP A 139 -32.51 -2.55 -0.66
CA ASP A 139 -32.57 -3.67 0.28
C ASP A 139 -31.43 -4.69 0.12
N VAL A 140 -30.49 -4.47 -0.82
CA VAL A 140 -29.31 -5.34 -0.98
C VAL A 140 -28.16 -4.74 -0.17
N PRO A 141 -27.52 -5.52 0.73
CA PRO A 141 -26.37 -5.03 1.45
C PRO A 141 -25.21 -4.67 0.49
N VAL A 142 -24.51 -3.59 0.80
CA VAL A 142 -23.29 -3.18 0.10
C VAL A 142 -22.08 -3.30 1.04
N VAL A 143 -21.09 -4.09 0.62
CA VAL A 143 -19.80 -4.28 1.31
C VAL A 143 -18.70 -3.52 0.57
N ILE A 144 -18.06 -2.56 1.23
CA ILE A 144 -16.96 -1.78 0.65
C ILE A 144 -15.60 -2.22 1.19
N GLY A 145 -14.56 -2.13 0.37
CA GLY A 145 -13.19 -2.50 0.77
C GLY A 145 -12.10 -1.95 -0.14
N GLY A 146 -10.85 -2.36 0.14
CA GLY A 146 -9.65 -1.88 -0.56
C GLY A 146 -9.06 -0.61 0.05
N VAL A 147 -7.99 -0.09 -0.57
CA VAL A 147 -7.17 1.01 -0.03
C VAL A 147 -8.01 2.26 0.23
N GLU A 148 -8.85 2.66 -0.74
CA GLU A 148 -9.66 3.88 -0.64
C GLU A 148 -10.62 3.86 0.55
N ALA A 149 -11.37 2.77 0.71
CA ALA A 149 -12.32 2.58 1.80
C ALA A 149 -11.58 2.46 3.14
N SER A 150 -10.56 1.61 3.19
CA SER A 150 -9.79 1.30 4.41
C SER A 150 -9.23 2.55 5.07
N LEU A 151 -8.58 3.42 4.29
CA LEU A 151 -7.88 4.59 4.80
C LEU A 151 -8.84 5.76 5.12
N ARG A 152 -10.12 5.65 4.76
CA ARG A 152 -11.18 6.65 5.01
C ARG A 152 -12.28 6.16 5.95
N ARG A 153 -12.07 5.04 6.64
CA ARG A 153 -13.06 4.42 7.55
C ARG A 153 -13.43 5.27 8.78
N LEU A 154 -12.66 6.29 9.09
CA LEU A 154 -12.88 7.26 10.18
C LEU A 154 -12.70 8.68 9.62
N VAL A 155 -12.92 9.71 10.45
CA VAL A 155 -12.66 11.11 10.08
C VAL A 155 -11.23 11.26 9.56
N HIS A 156 -11.10 11.86 8.39
CA HIS A 156 -9.83 11.98 7.68
C HIS A 156 -9.74 13.31 6.94
N TYR A 157 -8.52 13.76 6.71
CA TYR A 157 -8.27 14.90 5.84
C TYR A 157 -8.29 14.47 4.37
N ASP A 158 -9.10 15.15 3.57
CA ASP A 158 -9.12 15.00 2.13
C ASP A 158 -8.28 16.12 1.49
N TYR A 159 -7.15 15.73 0.91
CA TYR A 159 -6.21 16.68 0.31
C TYR A 159 -6.81 17.43 -0.88
N TRP A 160 -7.61 16.75 -1.70
CA TRP A 160 -8.15 17.29 -2.93
C TRP A 160 -9.24 18.33 -2.65
N GLN A 161 -10.12 18.06 -1.69
CA GLN A 161 -11.19 18.95 -1.24
C GLN A 161 -10.76 19.95 -0.17
N TYR A 162 -9.54 19.83 0.37
CA TYR A 162 -8.99 20.71 1.41
C TYR A 162 -9.87 20.81 2.66
N ARG A 163 -10.45 19.69 3.11
CA ARG A 163 -11.31 19.65 4.30
C ARG A 163 -11.24 18.31 5.02
N LEU A 164 -11.68 18.27 6.27
CA LEU A 164 -12.00 17.00 6.90
C LEU A 164 -13.28 16.44 6.29
N ARG A 165 -13.27 15.14 6.01
CA ARG A 165 -14.47 14.37 5.74
C ARG A 165 -14.74 13.45 6.93
N GLN A 166 -16.02 13.13 7.11
CA GLN A 166 -16.47 12.04 7.96
C GLN A 166 -16.04 10.68 7.40
N SER A 167 -16.46 9.58 8.03
CA SER A 167 -16.18 8.24 7.51
C SER A 167 -16.79 8.05 6.13
N ILE A 168 -16.06 7.36 5.25
CA ILE A 168 -16.57 6.95 3.93
C ILE A 168 -17.83 6.10 4.02
N LEU A 169 -18.07 5.41 5.15
CA LEU A 169 -19.32 4.66 5.38
C LEU A 169 -20.55 5.58 5.42
N ILE A 170 -20.42 6.80 5.94
CA ILE A 170 -21.53 7.75 5.94
C ILE A 170 -21.76 8.27 4.52
N ASP A 171 -20.68 8.57 3.80
CA ASP A 171 -20.77 9.15 2.45
C ASP A 171 -21.22 8.15 1.39
N SER A 172 -20.88 6.86 1.54
CA SER A 172 -21.20 5.79 0.59
C SER A 172 -22.50 5.05 0.89
N GLU A 173 -23.04 5.21 2.10
CA GLU A 173 -24.23 4.50 2.59
C GLU A 173 -24.09 2.96 2.58
N ALA A 174 -22.85 2.47 2.52
CA ALA A 174 -22.53 1.05 2.56
C ALA A 174 -22.82 0.45 3.95
N ASP A 175 -23.27 -0.79 3.96
CA ASP A 175 -23.73 -1.50 5.16
C ASP A 175 -22.57 -2.06 6.00
N LEU A 176 -21.45 -2.38 5.35
CA LEU A 176 -20.24 -2.91 5.98
C LEU A 176 -18.97 -2.47 5.23
N LEU A 177 -17.93 -2.12 5.95
CA LEU A 177 -16.59 -1.86 5.41
C LEU A 177 -15.63 -2.90 5.94
N ILE A 178 -14.87 -3.55 5.06
CA ILE A 178 -13.73 -4.40 5.42
C ILE A 178 -12.45 -3.59 5.18
N TYR A 179 -11.71 -3.27 6.24
CA TYR A 179 -10.50 -2.45 6.12
C TYR A 179 -9.24 -3.32 6.07
N GLY A 180 -8.16 -2.80 5.51
CA GLY A 180 -6.89 -3.53 5.41
C GLY A 180 -6.96 -4.74 4.47
N MET A 181 -6.25 -5.81 4.83
CA MET A 181 -6.26 -7.08 4.10
C MET A 181 -7.58 -7.82 4.27
N GLY A 182 -8.42 -7.81 3.23
CA GLY A 182 -9.82 -8.23 3.34
C GLY A 182 -10.09 -9.73 3.36
N GLU A 183 -9.08 -10.59 3.17
CA GLU A 183 -9.26 -12.01 2.93
C GLU A 183 -9.88 -12.75 4.11
N GLN A 184 -9.26 -12.65 5.29
CA GLN A 184 -9.74 -13.31 6.51
C GLN A 184 -11.12 -12.82 6.99
N PRO A 185 -11.36 -11.50 7.15
CA PRO A 185 -12.69 -11.02 7.53
C PRO A 185 -13.77 -11.36 6.50
N LEU A 186 -13.44 -11.41 5.21
CA LEU A 186 -14.38 -11.84 4.18
C LEU A 186 -14.73 -13.33 4.33
N ARG A 187 -13.75 -14.20 4.52
CA ARG A 187 -14.04 -15.64 4.74
C ARG A 187 -14.94 -15.86 5.94
N GLU A 188 -14.71 -15.12 7.04
CA GLU A 188 -15.57 -15.17 8.22
C GLU A 188 -17.00 -14.68 7.91
N LEU A 189 -17.13 -13.54 7.20
CA LEU A 189 -18.40 -13.00 6.71
C LEU A 189 -19.17 -14.03 5.87
N LEU A 190 -18.53 -14.60 4.83
CA LEU A 190 -19.15 -15.58 3.93
C LEU A 190 -19.59 -16.83 4.70
N ARG A 191 -18.75 -17.33 5.62
CA ARG A 191 -19.09 -18.49 6.44
C ARG A 191 -20.35 -18.26 7.28
N LEU A 192 -20.51 -17.08 7.88
CA LEU A 192 -21.70 -16.76 8.68
C LEU A 192 -22.94 -16.59 7.79
N LEU A 193 -22.82 -15.93 6.64
CA LEU A 193 -23.92 -15.80 5.68
C LEU A 193 -24.39 -17.16 5.14
N LYS A 194 -23.46 -18.08 4.84
CA LYS A 194 -23.78 -19.46 4.43
C LYS A 194 -24.50 -20.24 5.53
N LYS A 195 -24.28 -19.91 6.80
CA LYS A 195 -25.02 -20.48 7.95
C LYS A 195 -26.38 -19.81 8.20
N GLY A 196 -26.80 -18.89 7.33
CA GLY A 196 -28.09 -18.19 7.46
C GLY A 196 -28.09 -17.05 8.48
N VAL A 197 -26.92 -16.62 8.97
CA VAL A 197 -26.86 -15.44 9.86
C VAL A 197 -27.28 -14.20 9.06
N PRO A 198 -28.31 -13.46 9.50
CA PRO A 198 -28.75 -12.27 8.78
C PRO A 198 -27.64 -11.22 8.69
N PHE A 199 -27.46 -10.59 7.52
CA PHE A 199 -26.39 -9.61 7.30
C PHE A 199 -26.39 -8.49 8.37
N ARG A 200 -27.58 -7.99 8.74
CA ARG A 200 -27.77 -6.96 9.78
C ARG A 200 -27.23 -7.34 11.16
N ALA A 201 -27.08 -8.63 11.46
CA ALA A 201 -26.59 -9.12 12.75
C ALA A 201 -25.05 -9.21 12.81
N LEU A 202 -24.35 -9.01 11.69
CA LEU A 202 -22.89 -9.17 11.57
C LEU A 202 -22.13 -7.96 12.12
N LYS A 203 -22.23 -7.74 13.44
CA LYS A 203 -21.67 -6.57 14.13
C LYS A 203 -20.38 -6.87 14.92
N THR A 204 -19.96 -8.13 14.96
CA THR A 204 -18.82 -8.60 15.77
C THR A 204 -17.71 -9.24 14.93
N LEU A 205 -17.72 -9.01 13.62
CA LEU A 205 -16.65 -9.46 12.72
C LEU A 205 -15.38 -8.63 12.93
N ARG A 206 -14.23 -9.28 13.14
CA ARG A 206 -12.94 -8.58 13.20
C ARG A 206 -12.67 -7.84 11.90
N GLN A 207 -11.90 -6.77 11.99
CA GLN A 207 -11.43 -6.00 10.83
C GLN A 207 -12.56 -5.46 9.93
N THR A 208 -13.71 -5.17 10.55
CA THR A 208 -14.84 -4.53 9.89
C THR A 208 -15.18 -3.19 10.54
N ALA A 209 -15.87 -2.34 9.79
CA ALA A 209 -16.50 -1.14 10.30
C ALA A 209 -17.92 -1.03 9.78
N PHE A 210 -18.81 -0.42 10.57
CA PHE A 210 -20.21 -0.21 10.21
C PHE A 210 -20.77 1.01 10.93
N VAL A 211 -21.96 1.43 10.52
CA VAL A 211 -22.67 2.57 11.12
C VAL A 211 -23.81 2.06 12.00
N LEU A 212 -24.01 2.74 13.12
CA LEU A 212 -25.19 2.62 13.99
C LEU A 212 -25.78 4.01 14.25
N ASN A 213 -27.04 4.05 14.69
CA ASN A 213 -27.58 5.26 15.30
C ASN A 213 -26.79 5.58 16.59
N ALA A 214 -26.62 6.86 16.91
CA ALA A 214 -25.78 7.30 18.03
C ALA A 214 -26.22 6.70 19.37
N THR A 215 -27.54 6.58 19.59
CA THR A 215 -28.17 6.02 20.79
C THR A 215 -28.17 4.50 20.85
N GLN A 216 -27.98 3.81 19.72
CA GLN A 216 -28.05 2.34 19.67
C GLN A 216 -26.88 1.71 20.44
N PRO A 217 -27.10 0.78 21.39
CA PRO A 217 -26.01 0.18 22.17
C PRO A 217 -25.08 -0.67 21.29
N LEU A 218 -23.80 -0.76 21.69
CA LEU A 218 -22.84 -1.67 21.04
C LEU A 218 -23.08 -3.10 21.49
N THR A 219 -22.89 -4.05 20.58
CA THR A 219 -22.85 -5.47 20.92
C THR A 219 -21.62 -5.75 21.80
N LYS A 220 -21.83 -6.25 23.01
CA LYS A 220 -20.74 -6.59 23.93
C LYS A 220 -20.03 -7.87 23.49
N VAL A 221 -18.71 -7.83 23.39
CA VAL A 221 -17.85 -9.00 23.14
C VAL A 221 -16.92 -9.14 24.34
N LYS A 222 -16.95 -10.29 25.02
CA LYS A 222 -16.32 -10.51 26.35
C LYS A 222 -14.85 -10.07 26.45
N LYS A 223 -14.08 -10.22 25.36
CA LYS A 223 -12.64 -9.92 25.32
C LYS A 223 -12.32 -8.55 24.70
N TRP A 224 -13.33 -7.78 24.27
CA TRP A 224 -13.10 -6.50 23.60
C TRP A 224 -13.41 -5.32 24.51
N THR A 225 -12.57 -4.30 24.44
CA THR A 225 -12.78 -3.00 25.07
C THR A 225 -13.33 -2.00 24.06
N THR A 226 -13.79 -0.85 24.52
CA THR A 226 -14.28 0.23 23.64
C THR A 226 -13.49 1.51 23.94
N LEU A 227 -13.09 2.22 22.89
CA LEU A 227 -12.49 3.53 22.96
C LEU A 227 -13.27 4.50 22.07
N GLU A 228 -13.79 5.56 22.68
CA GLU A 228 -14.49 6.63 21.96
C GLU A 228 -13.47 7.69 21.50
N LEU A 229 -13.50 7.99 20.21
CA LEU A 229 -12.72 9.04 19.56
C LEU A 229 -13.51 10.35 19.58
N ALA A 230 -12.82 11.49 19.50
CA ALA A 230 -13.49 12.78 19.32
C ALA A 230 -14.36 12.75 18.05
N SER A 231 -15.56 13.32 18.13
CA SER A 231 -16.55 13.30 17.05
C SER A 231 -16.04 14.06 15.81
N PHE A 232 -16.72 13.87 14.67
CA PHE A 232 -16.46 14.64 13.46
C PHE A 232 -16.57 16.16 13.72
N GLU A 233 -17.62 16.59 14.40
CA GLU A 233 -17.90 18.00 14.72
C GLU A 233 -16.81 18.58 15.63
N THR A 234 -16.34 17.80 16.61
CA THR A 234 -15.21 18.21 17.46
C THR A 234 -13.93 18.32 16.63
N CYS A 235 -13.65 17.36 15.74
CA CYS A 235 -12.45 17.37 14.91
C CYS A 235 -12.41 18.57 13.94
N VAL A 236 -13.56 19.01 13.42
CA VAL A 236 -13.67 20.20 12.57
C VAL A 236 -13.35 21.49 13.35
N LYS A 237 -13.73 21.56 14.63
CA LYS A 237 -13.50 22.74 15.49
C LYS A 237 -12.13 22.74 16.18
N ASP A 238 -11.58 21.58 16.52
CA ASP A 238 -10.31 21.42 17.22
C ASP A 238 -9.33 20.50 16.44
N LYS A 239 -8.36 21.14 15.79
CA LYS A 239 -7.26 20.45 15.08
C LYS A 239 -6.44 19.53 15.97
N LYS A 240 -6.29 19.84 17.27
CA LYS A 240 -5.59 18.95 18.23
C LYS A 240 -6.43 17.73 18.56
N ALA A 241 -7.76 17.84 18.65
CA ALA A 241 -8.64 16.69 18.82
C ALA A 241 -8.51 15.72 17.63
N PHE A 242 -8.54 16.25 16.41
CA PHE A 242 -8.27 15.45 15.20
C PHE A 242 -6.89 14.76 15.27
N ALA A 243 -5.83 15.49 15.64
CA ALA A 243 -4.49 14.92 15.75
C ALA A 243 -4.40 13.82 16.83
N ARG A 244 -5.00 14.04 18.01
CA ARG A 244 -5.00 13.05 19.11
C ARG A 244 -5.72 11.75 18.72
N ASN A 245 -6.83 11.83 17.98
CA ASN A 245 -7.55 10.64 17.51
C ASN A 245 -6.63 9.68 16.75
N PHE A 246 -5.74 10.21 15.89
CA PHE A 246 -4.83 9.38 15.10
C PHE A 246 -3.88 8.53 15.95
N LYS A 247 -3.41 9.04 17.10
CA LYS A 247 -2.55 8.29 18.03
C LYS A 247 -3.22 6.99 18.48
N PHE A 248 -4.52 7.04 18.79
CA PHE A 248 -5.27 5.85 19.20
C PHE A 248 -5.47 4.90 18.03
N ILE A 249 -5.87 5.41 16.86
CA ILE A 249 -6.05 4.62 15.64
C ILE A 249 -4.75 3.86 15.28
N GLU A 250 -3.61 4.54 15.29
CA GLU A 250 -2.33 3.94 14.93
C GLU A 250 -1.86 2.92 15.97
N LYS A 251 -2.04 3.18 17.27
CA LYS A 251 -1.67 2.22 18.33
C LYS A 251 -2.45 0.91 18.21
N GLU A 252 -3.76 0.99 17.99
CA GLU A 252 -4.59 -0.21 17.87
C GLU A 252 -4.33 -0.95 16.54
N SER A 253 -4.00 -0.23 15.46
CA SER A 253 -3.62 -0.86 14.18
C SER A 253 -2.26 -1.58 14.23
N ASN A 254 -1.40 -1.26 15.20
CA ASN A 254 -0.05 -1.81 15.34
C ASN A 254 0.07 -2.87 16.46
N ALA A 255 -1.02 -3.18 17.16
CA ALA A 255 -1.03 -4.21 18.20
C ALA A 255 -1.03 -5.61 17.56
N LEU A 256 -0.31 -6.57 18.17
CA LEU A 256 -0.30 -7.96 17.71
C LEU A 256 -1.64 -8.65 17.99
N GLU A 257 -2.22 -8.38 19.17
CA GLU A 257 -3.51 -8.91 19.60
C GLU A 257 -4.49 -7.76 19.85
N PRO A 258 -5.03 -7.12 18.79
CA PRO A 258 -5.93 -6.01 18.98
C PRO A 258 -7.29 -6.48 19.51
N ALA A 259 -7.80 -5.75 20.49
CA ALA A 259 -9.05 -6.06 21.17
C ALA A 259 -9.91 -4.80 21.44
N THR A 260 -9.56 -3.65 20.88
CA THR A 260 -10.29 -2.39 21.11
C THR A 260 -11.21 -2.07 19.95
N ILE A 261 -12.50 -1.90 20.23
CA ILE A 261 -13.47 -1.29 19.32
C ILE A 261 -13.26 0.22 19.34
N LEU A 262 -13.04 0.83 18.18
CA LEU A 262 -13.01 2.29 18.06
C LEU A 262 -14.39 2.81 17.66
N VAL A 263 -14.87 3.84 18.34
CA VAL A 263 -16.16 4.48 18.05
C VAL A 263 -15.97 5.95 17.78
N GLN A 264 -16.55 6.46 16.69
CA GLN A 264 -16.53 7.88 16.37
C GLN A 264 -17.93 8.38 16.01
N LYS A 265 -18.44 9.36 16.76
CA LYS A 265 -19.74 10.00 16.52
C LYS A 265 -19.67 10.98 15.35
N THR A 266 -20.78 11.09 14.62
CA THR A 266 -20.98 12.01 13.49
C THR A 266 -22.48 12.26 13.32
N GLY A 267 -22.94 13.47 13.65
CA GLY A 267 -24.35 13.80 13.76
C GLY A 267 -25.12 12.86 14.69
N ASP A 268 -26.22 12.31 14.20
CA ASP A 268 -27.09 11.33 14.86
C ASP A 268 -26.61 9.87 14.71
N LYS A 269 -25.43 9.67 14.11
CA LYS A 269 -24.82 8.36 13.84
C LYS A 269 -23.52 8.18 14.61
N LYS A 270 -23.08 6.93 14.67
CA LYS A 270 -21.72 6.57 15.09
C LYS A 270 -21.13 5.50 14.20
N VAL A 271 -19.87 5.68 13.87
CA VAL A 271 -19.06 4.71 13.14
C VAL A 271 -18.36 3.83 14.16
N VAL A 272 -18.53 2.52 14.02
CA VAL A 272 -17.92 1.50 14.86
C VAL A 272 -16.88 0.76 14.04
N VAL A 273 -15.65 0.66 14.54
CA VAL A 273 -14.54 -0.07 13.90
C VAL A 273 -14.13 -1.19 14.84
N ASN A 274 -14.39 -2.42 14.43
CA ASN A 274 -13.99 -3.61 15.17
C ASN A 274 -12.47 -3.82 15.09
N PRO A 275 -11.85 -4.49 16.08
CA PRO A 275 -10.41 -4.70 16.12
C PRO A 275 -9.89 -5.47 14.89
N PRO A 276 -8.66 -5.20 14.39
CA PRO A 276 -8.10 -5.92 13.25
C PRO A 276 -8.05 -7.45 13.45
N PHE A 277 -7.88 -8.16 12.34
CA PHE A 277 -7.57 -9.58 12.34
C PHE A 277 -6.09 -9.77 12.72
N PRO A 278 -5.72 -10.87 13.40
CA PRO A 278 -4.32 -11.23 13.58
C PRO A 278 -3.59 -11.36 12.23
N VAL A 279 -2.25 -11.28 12.28
CA VAL A 279 -1.42 -11.55 11.10
C VAL A 279 -1.72 -12.95 10.55
N MET A 280 -1.82 -13.08 9.23
CA MET A 280 -2.03 -14.38 8.61
C MET A 280 -0.86 -15.31 8.92
N SER A 281 -1.18 -16.56 9.24
CA SER A 281 -0.21 -17.65 9.24
C SER A 281 0.29 -17.96 7.83
N GLU A 282 1.41 -18.66 7.73
CA GLU A 282 1.98 -19.10 6.46
C GLU A 282 0.98 -19.91 5.61
N LYS A 283 0.26 -20.85 6.23
CA LYS A 283 -0.76 -21.65 5.54
C LYS A 283 -1.89 -20.80 4.98
N GLU A 284 -2.28 -19.76 5.71
CA GLU A 284 -3.36 -18.88 5.28
C GLU A 284 -2.93 -17.99 4.12
N ILE A 285 -1.73 -17.40 4.16
CA ILE A 285 -1.26 -16.58 3.04
C ILE A 285 -0.96 -17.45 1.81
N ASP A 286 -0.37 -18.63 1.98
CA ASP A 286 -0.15 -19.57 0.86
C ASP A 286 -1.47 -19.95 0.19
N TYR A 287 -2.50 -20.29 0.98
CA TYR A 287 -3.83 -20.60 0.44
C TYR A 287 -4.35 -19.48 -0.49
N ILE A 288 -4.13 -18.21 -0.16
CA ILE A 288 -4.56 -17.07 -0.99
C ILE A 288 -3.78 -16.96 -2.30
N TYR A 289 -2.47 -17.20 -2.26
CA TYR A 289 -1.60 -17.12 -3.44
C TYR A 289 -1.70 -18.35 -4.35
N ASP A 290 -2.12 -19.48 -3.79
CA ASP A 290 -2.27 -20.77 -4.48
C ASP A 290 -3.64 -20.98 -5.14
N LEU A 291 -4.58 -20.03 -5.00
CA LEU A 291 -5.85 -20.04 -5.72
C LEU A 291 -5.63 -20.09 -7.25
N PRO A 292 -6.60 -20.61 -8.04
CA PRO A 292 -6.41 -20.87 -9.47
C PRO A 292 -6.50 -19.59 -10.33
N TYR A 293 -5.51 -18.71 -10.20
CA TYR A 293 -5.37 -17.52 -11.04
C TYR A 293 -4.87 -17.89 -12.43
N THR A 294 -5.49 -17.35 -13.47
CA THR A 294 -4.97 -17.42 -14.85
C THR A 294 -3.70 -16.57 -15.03
N ARG A 295 -3.47 -15.60 -14.13
CA ARG A 295 -2.42 -14.56 -14.20
C ARG A 295 -2.52 -13.69 -15.46
N LEU A 296 -3.68 -13.64 -16.09
CA LEU A 296 -3.90 -12.92 -17.36
C LEU A 296 -5.02 -11.89 -17.22
N PRO A 297 -4.96 -10.77 -17.96
CA PRO A 297 -6.10 -9.90 -18.17
C PRO A 297 -7.28 -10.67 -18.76
N HIS A 298 -8.50 -10.30 -18.37
CA HIS A 298 -9.70 -10.89 -18.95
C HIS A 298 -9.72 -10.75 -20.49
N PRO A 299 -10.09 -11.79 -21.26
CA PRO A 299 -10.06 -11.76 -22.73
C PRO A 299 -10.82 -10.62 -23.40
N ARG A 300 -11.78 -10.01 -22.69
CA ARG A 300 -12.52 -8.80 -23.13
C ARG A 300 -11.62 -7.62 -23.52
N TYR A 301 -10.37 -7.58 -23.05
CA TYR A 301 -9.44 -6.48 -23.31
C TYR A 301 -8.53 -6.69 -24.53
N LYS A 302 -8.59 -7.85 -25.21
CA LYS A 302 -7.67 -8.21 -26.32
C LYS A 302 -7.50 -7.13 -27.40
N LYS A 303 -8.55 -6.33 -27.68
CA LYS A 303 -8.55 -5.25 -28.68
C LYS A 303 -8.46 -3.84 -28.10
N ARG A 304 -8.13 -3.69 -26.82
CA ARG A 304 -8.17 -2.40 -26.10
C ARG A 304 -6.79 -1.90 -25.64
N GLY A 305 -5.72 -2.54 -26.10
CA GLY A 305 -4.34 -2.23 -25.71
C GLY A 305 -3.92 -2.87 -24.39
N PRO A 306 -2.61 -2.80 -24.05
CA PRO A 306 -2.07 -3.39 -22.83
C PRO A 306 -2.58 -2.66 -21.59
N ILE A 307 -2.63 -3.36 -20.45
CA ILE A 307 -2.89 -2.74 -19.15
C ILE A 307 -1.52 -2.48 -18.50
N PRO A 308 -1.07 -1.21 -18.36
CA PRO A 308 0.30 -0.92 -17.91
C PRO A 308 0.69 -1.56 -16.57
N ALA A 309 -0.23 -1.61 -15.62
CA ALA A 309 -0.01 -2.24 -14.32
C ALA A 309 0.26 -3.75 -14.45
N TYR A 310 -0.45 -4.43 -15.36
CA TYR A 310 -0.24 -5.85 -15.64
C TYR A 310 1.14 -6.12 -16.27
N GLU A 311 1.54 -5.33 -17.27
CA GLU A 311 2.85 -5.48 -17.93
C GLU A 311 4.02 -5.39 -16.93
N MET A 312 3.88 -4.52 -15.92
CA MET A 312 4.88 -4.36 -14.87
C MET A 312 4.99 -5.60 -13.95
N ILE A 313 3.88 -6.27 -13.66
CA ILE A 313 3.78 -7.27 -12.58
C ILE A 313 3.63 -8.71 -13.05
N ARG A 314 3.36 -8.98 -14.35
CA ARG A 314 3.00 -10.32 -14.83
C ARG A 314 3.98 -11.44 -14.46
N HIS A 315 5.27 -11.10 -14.37
CA HIS A 315 6.35 -12.01 -13.97
C HIS A 315 6.95 -11.67 -12.59
N SER A 316 6.21 -10.97 -11.73
CA SER A 316 6.64 -10.70 -10.36
C SER A 316 6.04 -11.70 -9.37
N ILE A 317 6.76 -11.89 -8.27
CA ILE A 317 6.43 -12.79 -7.17
C ILE A 317 6.50 -12.00 -5.87
N ASN A 318 5.40 -12.00 -5.12
CA ASN A 318 5.34 -11.38 -3.81
C ASN A 318 5.56 -12.44 -2.72
N MET A 319 6.64 -12.32 -1.94
CA MET A 319 7.04 -13.27 -0.91
C MET A 319 6.37 -13.02 0.46
N HIS A 320 5.97 -11.78 0.75
CA HIS A 320 5.36 -11.42 2.03
C HIS A 320 4.54 -10.13 1.97
N ARG A 321 3.62 -9.99 2.92
CA ARG A 321 2.85 -8.77 3.16
C ARG A 321 3.15 -8.17 4.53
N GLY A 322 2.86 -6.89 4.68
CA GLY A 322 3.13 -6.12 5.90
C GLY A 322 4.48 -5.39 5.87
N CYS A 323 4.64 -4.43 6.77
CA CYS A 323 5.89 -3.67 6.91
C CYS A 323 6.02 -3.08 8.33
N PHE A 324 7.04 -3.49 9.06
CA PHE A 324 7.32 -2.97 10.41
C PHE A 324 8.11 -1.64 10.41
N GLY A 325 8.27 -1.01 9.25
CA GLY A 325 9.02 0.23 9.09
C GLY A 325 8.37 1.43 9.76
N GLY A 326 7.04 1.53 9.71
CA GLY A 326 6.27 2.57 10.40
C GLY A 326 6.51 4.00 9.90
N CYS A 327 6.96 4.18 8.65
CA CYS A 327 7.25 5.50 8.07
C CYS A 327 6.00 6.40 8.13
N SER A 328 6.16 7.66 8.54
CA SER A 328 5.03 8.53 8.89
C SER A 328 4.13 8.93 7.72
N PHE A 329 4.59 8.75 6.48
CA PHE A 329 3.92 9.09 5.23
C PHE A 329 3.44 7.86 4.45
N CYS A 330 3.68 6.64 4.98
CA CYS A 330 3.37 5.39 4.32
C CYS A 330 2.12 4.73 4.92
N THR A 331 1.28 4.15 4.09
CA THR A 331 0.02 3.49 4.51
C THR A 331 0.14 1.96 4.58
N ILE A 332 1.30 1.37 4.24
CA ILE A 332 1.48 -0.09 4.23
C ILE A 332 1.15 -0.69 5.59
N SER A 333 1.65 -0.13 6.70
CA SER A 333 1.34 -0.67 8.03
C SER A 333 -0.13 -0.52 8.40
N ALA A 334 -0.79 0.57 7.96
CA ALA A 334 -2.21 0.82 8.21
C ALA A 334 -3.15 -0.06 7.35
N HIS A 335 -2.67 -0.54 6.20
CA HIS A 335 -3.46 -1.36 5.27
C HIS A 335 -3.09 -2.85 5.32
N GLN A 336 -1.81 -3.18 5.22
CA GLN A 336 -1.31 -4.57 5.24
C GLN A 336 -0.95 -5.06 6.65
N GLY A 337 -0.83 -4.16 7.62
CA GLY A 337 -0.37 -4.48 8.97
C GLY A 337 1.13 -4.27 9.18
N LYS A 338 1.50 -4.12 10.45
CA LYS A 338 2.89 -3.95 10.89
C LYS A 338 3.69 -5.25 10.83
N PHE A 339 3.05 -6.36 11.19
CA PHE A 339 3.70 -7.67 11.26
C PHE A 339 3.75 -8.34 9.88
N ILE A 340 4.77 -9.16 9.65
CA ILE A 340 5.03 -9.76 8.35
C ILE A 340 4.28 -11.09 8.24
N ALA A 341 3.38 -11.19 7.26
CA ALA A 341 2.82 -12.46 6.80
C ALA A 341 3.68 -12.97 5.65
N SER A 342 4.46 -14.03 5.90
CA SER A 342 5.38 -14.61 4.91
C SER A 342 4.77 -15.86 4.30
N ARG A 343 4.88 -15.99 2.98
CA ARG A 343 4.56 -17.23 2.28
C ARG A 343 5.60 -18.30 2.58
N SER A 344 5.27 -19.55 2.32
CA SER A 344 6.25 -20.63 2.33
C SER A 344 7.18 -20.54 1.12
N LYS A 345 8.38 -21.11 1.29
CA LYS A 345 9.33 -21.28 0.19
C LYS A 345 8.71 -22.11 -0.92
N GLU A 346 7.95 -23.14 -0.56
CA GLU A 346 7.27 -24.06 -1.46
C GLU A 346 6.25 -23.34 -2.36
N SER A 347 5.37 -22.51 -1.79
CA SER A 347 4.41 -21.70 -2.57
C SER A 347 5.12 -20.73 -3.52
N ILE A 348 6.19 -20.08 -3.05
CA ILE A 348 7.00 -19.15 -3.86
C ILE A 348 7.64 -19.87 -5.05
N LEU A 349 8.25 -21.03 -4.83
CA LEU A 349 8.90 -21.82 -5.89
C LEU A 349 7.87 -22.38 -6.89
N LYS A 350 6.71 -22.82 -6.42
CA LYS A 350 5.60 -23.26 -7.27
C LYS A 350 5.12 -22.14 -8.19
N GLU A 351 4.96 -20.91 -7.68
CA GLU A 351 4.60 -19.76 -8.52
C GLU A 351 5.72 -19.40 -9.50
N ALA A 352 6.99 -19.46 -9.09
CA ALA A 352 8.11 -19.24 -9.98
C ALA A 352 8.14 -20.24 -11.14
N GLN A 353 7.88 -21.53 -10.87
CA GLN A 353 7.74 -22.57 -11.89
C GLN A 353 6.54 -22.33 -12.81
N ALA A 354 5.40 -21.90 -12.29
CA ALA A 354 4.24 -21.56 -13.11
C ALA A 354 4.53 -20.38 -14.06
N ILE A 355 5.28 -19.38 -13.60
CA ILE A 355 5.72 -18.25 -14.44
C ILE A 355 6.62 -18.72 -15.59
N THR A 356 7.47 -19.74 -15.39
CA THR A 356 8.33 -20.23 -16.48
C THR A 356 7.57 -20.90 -17.62
N GLN A 357 6.32 -21.31 -17.36
CA GLN A 357 5.42 -21.92 -18.34
C GLN A 357 4.59 -20.88 -19.12
N MET A 358 4.63 -19.60 -18.74
CA MET A 358 3.91 -18.55 -19.46
C MET A 358 4.52 -18.34 -20.87
N PRO A 359 3.70 -18.24 -21.94
CA PRO A 359 4.21 -18.14 -23.32
C PRO A 359 5.11 -16.91 -23.59
N ASP A 360 4.88 -15.82 -22.87
CA ASP A 360 5.63 -14.57 -22.98
C ASP A 360 6.84 -14.49 -22.03
N PHE A 361 7.10 -15.52 -21.22
CA PHE A 361 8.25 -15.56 -20.33
C PHE A 361 9.57 -15.71 -21.10
N LYS A 362 10.51 -14.80 -20.84
CA LYS A 362 11.83 -14.75 -21.53
C LYS A 362 13.01 -15.12 -20.62
N GLY A 363 12.72 -15.68 -19.45
CA GLY A 363 13.70 -16.08 -18.45
C GLY A 363 13.96 -15.06 -17.35
N TYR A 364 13.19 -13.97 -17.27
CA TYR A 364 13.39 -12.91 -16.27
C TYR A 364 12.18 -12.77 -15.37
N ILE A 365 12.36 -13.05 -14.08
CA ILE A 365 11.38 -12.69 -13.03
C ILE A 365 11.58 -11.21 -12.72
N SER A 366 10.54 -10.39 -12.92
CA SER A 366 10.64 -8.93 -12.90
C SER A 366 10.81 -8.34 -11.50
N ASP A 367 10.30 -9.02 -10.49
CA ASP A 367 10.51 -8.71 -9.08
C ASP A 367 10.27 -9.96 -8.23
N ILE A 368 11.13 -10.21 -7.24
CA ILE A 368 10.89 -11.17 -6.17
C ILE A 368 11.09 -10.45 -4.83
N GLY A 369 9.99 -10.14 -4.15
CA GLY A 369 10.04 -9.15 -3.08
C GLY A 369 8.78 -9.05 -2.24
N GLY A 370 8.53 -7.85 -1.74
CA GLY A 370 7.36 -7.50 -0.95
C GLY A 370 7.30 -5.98 -0.79
N PRO A 371 6.40 -5.44 0.04
CA PRO A 371 6.28 -4.00 0.25
C PRO A 371 7.59 -3.33 0.68
N SER A 372 8.42 -4.05 1.45
CA SER A 372 9.85 -3.77 1.61
C SER A 372 10.58 -5.08 1.34
N ALA A 373 11.37 -5.14 0.26
CA ALA A 373 11.79 -6.42 -0.30
C ALA A 373 12.53 -7.32 0.69
N ASN A 374 13.31 -6.74 1.61
CA ASN A 374 14.18 -7.44 2.56
C ASN A 374 13.57 -7.68 3.96
N MET A 375 12.26 -7.96 4.07
CA MET A 375 11.58 -8.23 5.36
C MET A 375 10.98 -9.64 5.52
N TYR A 376 11.15 -10.52 4.53
CA TYR A 376 10.62 -11.90 4.56
C TYR A 376 11.07 -12.67 5.82
N LYS A 377 10.14 -13.41 6.44
CA LYS A 377 10.32 -14.22 7.67
C LYS A 377 10.79 -13.47 8.92
N MET A 378 10.91 -12.14 8.87
CA MET A 378 11.30 -11.33 10.02
C MET A 378 10.12 -11.12 10.96
N GLN A 379 10.33 -11.42 12.24
CA GLN A 379 9.35 -11.26 13.31
C GLN A 379 10.04 -11.08 14.67
N GLY A 380 9.25 -10.86 15.72
CA GLY A 380 9.77 -10.85 17.09
C GLY A 380 10.35 -12.22 17.48
N THR A 381 11.49 -12.25 18.17
CA THR A 381 12.06 -13.48 18.72
C THR A 381 11.27 -13.99 19.91
N ASP A 382 10.75 -13.08 20.75
CA ASP A 382 9.80 -13.35 21.82
C ASP A 382 8.46 -12.65 21.52
N LEU A 383 7.41 -13.44 21.31
CA LEU A 383 6.08 -12.92 20.98
C LEU A 383 5.37 -12.30 22.19
N GLU A 384 5.70 -12.65 23.43
CA GLU A 384 5.08 -12.05 24.61
C GLU A 384 5.46 -10.56 24.75
N ILE A 385 6.72 -10.22 24.46
CA ILE A 385 7.16 -8.81 24.35
C ILE A 385 6.38 -8.10 23.24
N CYS A 386 6.15 -8.77 22.10
CA CYS A 386 5.39 -8.21 20.99
C CYS A 386 3.92 -7.96 21.32
N LYS A 387 3.28 -8.83 22.11
CA LYS A 387 1.87 -8.67 22.55
C LYS A 387 1.65 -7.38 23.35
N GLN A 388 2.62 -6.99 24.17
CA GLN A 388 2.55 -5.76 24.97
C GLN A 388 2.99 -4.51 24.19
N CYS A 389 3.64 -4.67 23.04
CA CYS A 389 4.24 -3.59 22.28
C CYS A 389 3.23 -2.86 21.37
N LYS A 390 3.01 -1.56 21.63
CA LYS A 390 2.21 -0.66 20.77
C LYS A 390 3.04 0.32 19.94
N ARG A 391 4.34 0.06 19.75
CA ARG A 391 5.22 0.92 18.92
C ARG A 391 4.78 0.85 17.45
N ALA A 392 4.80 1.99 16.76
CA ALA A 392 4.47 2.05 15.34
C ALA A 392 5.57 1.49 14.42
N SER A 393 6.81 1.41 14.91
CA SER A 393 7.97 0.90 14.14
C SER A 393 8.82 -0.03 15.00
N CYS A 394 9.31 -1.11 14.38
CA CYS A 394 10.31 -2.00 14.98
C CYS A 394 11.75 -1.58 14.66
N ILE A 395 11.94 -0.61 13.77
CA ILE A 395 13.29 -0.19 13.29
C ILE A 395 13.57 1.31 13.44
N PHE A 396 12.65 2.03 14.07
CA PHE A 396 12.82 3.43 14.43
C PHE A 396 12.45 3.65 15.91
N PRO A 397 13.22 4.47 16.68
CA PRO A 397 14.43 5.20 16.27
C PRO A 397 15.67 4.31 16.08
N SER A 398 15.62 3.09 16.59
CA SER A 398 16.62 2.05 16.40
C SER A 398 15.93 0.69 16.19
N ILE A 399 16.70 -0.28 15.68
CA ILE A 399 16.24 -1.67 15.53
C ILE A 399 15.90 -2.22 16.92
N CYS A 400 14.68 -2.74 17.06
CA CYS A 400 14.21 -3.39 18.27
C CYS A 400 15.11 -4.59 18.59
N PHE A 401 15.55 -4.69 19.85
CA PHE A 401 16.37 -5.80 20.33
C PHE A 401 15.71 -7.17 20.13
N ASN A 402 14.38 -7.22 20.13
CA ASN A 402 13.57 -8.42 19.94
C ASN A 402 13.28 -8.73 18.46
N LEU A 403 13.73 -7.92 17.50
CA LEU A 403 13.43 -8.17 16.08
C LEU A 403 14.46 -9.13 15.47
N ASN A 404 13.99 -10.27 14.94
CA ASN A 404 14.78 -11.09 14.04
C ASN A 404 15.01 -10.34 12.72
N ILE A 405 16.26 -10.16 12.33
CA ILE A 405 16.67 -9.52 11.07
C ILE A 405 17.44 -10.48 10.16
N ASP A 406 17.26 -11.79 10.35
CA ASP A 406 17.91 -12.81 9.54
C ASP A 406 17.47 -12.75 8.07
N HIS A 407 18.43 -12.54 7.16
CA HIS A 407 18.21 -12.50 5.72
C HIS A 407 18.51 -13.84 5.03
N ARG A 408 19.07 -14.83 5.74
CA ARG A 408 19.43 -16.14 5.14
C ARG A 408 18.26 -16.86 4.48
N PRO A 409 17.02 -16.90 5.05
CA PRO A 409 15.88 -17.50 4.38
C PRO A 409 15.55 -16.87 3.01
N MET A 410 15.83 -15.58 2.85
CA MET A 410 15.62 -14.87 1.59
C MET A 410 16.72 -15.20 0.57
N ILE A 411 17.98 -15.29 1.01
CA ILE A 411 19.10 -15.73 0.17
C ILE A 411 18.80 -17.13 -0.40
N GLU A 412 18.31 -18.03 0.45
CA GLU A 412 17.94 -19.39 0.05
C GLU A 412 16.88 -19.39 -1.05
N ILE A 413 15.81 -18.60 -0.92
CA ILE A 413 14.79 -18.46 -1.97
C ILE A 413 15.41 -17.98 -3.28
N TYR A 414 16.24 -16.95 -3.23
CA TYR A 414 16.87 -16.41 -4.43
C TYR A 414 17.74 -17.45 -5.14
N GLN A 415 18.51 -18.24 -4.37
CA GLN A 415 19.33 -19.32 -4.91
C GLN A 415 18.47 -20.42 -5.52
N GLU A 416 17.40 -20.85 -4.84
CA GLU A 416 16.52 -21.89 -5.37
C GLU A 416 15.74 -21.44 -6.62
N VAL A 417 15.25 -20.19 -6.64
CA VAL A 417 14.60 -19.62 -7.84
C VAL A 417 15.57 -19.57 -9.02
N SER A 418 16.86 -19.28 -8.78
CA SER A 418 17.88 -19.26 -9.83
C SER A 418 18.19 -20.64 -10.43
N LYS A 419 17.87 -21.72 -9.72
CA LYS A 419 18.06 -23.11 -10.19
C LYS A 419 16.88 -23.61 -11.03
N ILE A 420 15.75 -22.90 -11.08
CA ILE A 420 14.56 -23.33 -11.82
C ILE A 420 14.86 -23.30 -13.34
N PRO A 421 14.66 -24.40 -14.07
CA PRO A 421 14.84 -24.43 -15.53
C PRO A 421 14.02 -23.35 -16.24
N GLY A 422 14.68 -22.59 -17.11
CA GLY A 422 14.09 -21.47 -17.84
C GLY A 422 14.30 -20.11 -17.16
N VAL A 423 14.59 -20.05 -15.86
CA VAL A 423 14.97 -18.79 -15.19
C VAL A 423 16.43 -18.46 -15.51
N LYS A 424 16.66 -17.30 -16.11
CA LYS A 424 17.99 -16.71 -16.33
C LYS A 424 18.40 -15.81 -15.17
N LYS A 425 17.45 -15.00 -14.67
CA LYS A 425 17.67 -14.07 -13.56
C LYS A 425 16.35 -13.69 -12.91
N ALA A 426 16.38 -13.54 -11.59
CA ALA A 426 15.29 -12.91 -10.84
C ALA A 426 15.76 -11.55 -10.33
N PHE A 427 14.97 -10.51 -10.53
CA PHE A 427 15.32 -9.16 -10.09
C PHE A 427 14.67 -8.79 -8.76
N VAL A 428 15.30 -7.86 -8.05
CA VAL A 428 14.67 -7.13 -6.92
C VAL A 428 14.50 -5.69 -7.35
N SER A 429 13.29 -5.40 -7.85
CA SER A 429 12.82 -4.11 -8.33
C SER A 429 12.08 -3.31 -7.25
N SER A 430 11.73 -3.97 -6.15
CA SER A 430 11.18 -3.37 -4.93
C SER A 430 12.26 -2.73 -4.06
N GLY A 431 11.89 -1.69 -3.30
CA GLY A 431 12.83 -0.98 -2.43
C GLY A 431 13.27 -1.81 -1.22
N ILE A 432 14.54 -1.70 -0.83
CA ILE A 432 15.10 -2.33 0.38
C ILE A 432 15.31 -1.32 1.51
N ARG A 433 15.22 -1.81 2.75
CA ARG A 433 15.62 -1.09 3.96
C ARG A 433 17.10 -1.31 4.21
N TYR A 434 17.92 -0.37 3.77
CA TYR A 434 19.38 -0.42 3.96
C TYR A 434 19.79 -0.40 5.43
N ASP A 435 18.98 0.17 6.32
CA ASP A 435 19.22 0.19 7.76
C ASP A 435 19.16 -1.18 8.43
N LEU A 436 18.51 -2.16 7.79
CA LEU A 436 18.56 -3.56 8.22
C LEU A 436 19.88 -4.25 7.86
N LEU A 437 20.67 -3.66 6.95
CA LEU A 437 21.88 -4.27 6.39
C LEU A 437 23.17 -3.70 6.95
N ILE A 438 23.09 -2.64 7.75
CA ILE A 438 24.25 -1.91 8.26
C ILE A 438 24.37 -2.12 9.76
N THR A 439 25.51 -2.65 10.19
CA THR A 439 25.86 -2.84 11.60
C THR A 439 27.36 -2.65 11.80
N ASP A 440 27.79 -2.35 13.02
CA ASP A 440 29.21 -2.28 13.43
C ASP A 440 29.68 -3.56 14.13
N GLN A 441 28.76 -4.50 14.40
CA GLN A 441 29.04 -5.75 15.11
C GLN A 441 29.19 -6.89 14.11
N LYS A 442 30.40 -7.45 14.01
CA LYS A 442 30.72 -8.53 13.06
C LYS A 442 29.90 -9.79 13.34
N GLU A 443 29.73 -10.13 14.62
CA GLU A 443 28.97 -11.28 15.08
C GLU A 443 27.50 -11.17 14.68
N ARG A 444 26.96 -9.94 14.71
CA ARG A 444 25.58 -9.66 14.29
C ARG A 444 25.41 -9.78 12.77
N ASP A 445 26.40 -9.34 12.01
CA ASP A 445 26.43 -9.51 10.56
C ASP A 445 26.44 -11.01 10.18
N GLU A 446 27.37 -11.77 10.75
CA GLU A 446 27.52 -13.22 10.51
C GLU A 446 26.26 -14.00 10.94
N LYS A 447 25.69 -13.68 12.11
CA LYS A 447 24.48 -14.33 12.62
C LYS A 447 23.27 -14.18 11.69
N PHE A 448 23.11 -13.00 11.06
CA PHE A 448 21.90 -12.65 10.30
C PHE A 448 22.13 -12.56 8.78
N GLY A 449 23.35 -12.79 8.31
CA GLY A 449 23.70 -12.78 6.89
C GLY A 449 23.50 -11.42 6.20
N LEU A 450 23.84 -10.31 6.87
CA LEU A 450 23.51 -8.96 6.36
C LEU A 450 24.37 -8.58 5.14
N SER A 451 25.68 -8.75 5.25
CA SER A 451 26.62 -8.53 4.15
C SER A 451 26.45 -9.59 3.05
N ALA A 452 26.18 -10.84 3.43
CA ALA A 452 25.89 -11.92 2.48
C ALA A 452 24.64 -11.62 1.63
N TYR A 453 23.59 -11.08 2.24
CA TYR A 453 22.40 -10.64 1.51
C TYR A 453 22.69 -9.49 0.56
N LEU A 454 23.45 -8.48 1.01
CA LEU A 454 23.82 -7.36 0.16
C LEU A 454 24.63 -7.82 -1.06
N GLU A 455 25.60 -8.71 -0.85
CA GLU A 455 26.42 -9.30 -1.91
C GLU A 455 25.55 -10.10 -2.90
N GLN A 456 24.66 -10.98 -2.38
CA GLN A 456 23.71 -11.74 -3.20
C GLN A 456 22.88 -10.81 -4.10
N ILE A 457 22.30 -9.74 -3.55
CA ILE A 457 21.48 -8.78 -4.30
C ILE A 457 22.29 -8.09 -5.40
N VAL A 458 23.44 -7.51 -5.05
CA VAL A 458 24.26 -6.71 -5.97
C VAL A 458 24.77 -7.58 -7.12
N LEU A 459 25.24 -8.80 -6.84
CA LEU A 459 25.76 -9.70 -7.87
C LEU A 459 24.66 -10.27 -8.77
N HIS A 460 23.51 -10.66 -8.19
CA HIS A 460 22.58 -11.54 -8.89
C HIS A 460 21.17 -10.97 -9.11
N HIS A 461 20.78 -9.86 -8.49
CA HIS A 461 19.38 -9.42 -8.50
C HIS A 461 19.15 -7.95 -8.87
N VAL A 462 20.21 -7.16 -9.08
CA VAL A 462 20.10 -5.78 -9.56
C VAL A 462 20.11 -5.73 -11.09
N SER A 463 19.09 -5.07 -11.68
CA SER A 463 18.96 -4.83 -13.13
C SER A 463 19.64 -3.52 -13.58
N GLY A 464 20.84 -3.26 -13.05
CA GLY A 464 21.60 -2.02 -13.27
C GLY A 464 21.34 -0.90 -12.25
N ARG A 465 20.13 -0.83 -11.68
CA ARG A 465 19.82 0.18 -10.65
C ARG A 465 19.18 -0.44 -9.41
N LEU A 466 19.72 -0.14 -8.23
CA LEU A 466 19.17 -0.56 -6.95
C LEU A 466 18.42 0.59 -6.30
N LYS A 467 17.14 0.35 -6.02
CA LYS A 467 16.24 1.33 -5.41
C LYS A 467 16.37 1.32 -3.89
N VAL A 468 16.62 2.50 -3.33
CA VAL A 468 16.75 2.71 -1.88
C VAL A 468 16.05 3.99 -1.49
N ALA A 469 15.51 4.02 -0.28
CA ALA A 469 14.66 5.12 0.18
C ALA A 469 15.25 5.78 1.43
N PRO A 470 16.25 6.67 1.29
CA PRO A 470 16.70 7.52 2.40
C PRO A 470 15.67 8.60 2.74
N GLU A 471 14.91 9.07 1.75
CA GLU A 471 13.78 10.02 1.83
C GLU A 471 14.18 11.46 2.16
N HIS A 472 15.16 11.67 3.03
CA HIS A 472 15.70 12.98 3.39
C HIS A 472 17.12 12.88 3.95
N THR A 473 17.84 14.00 4.11
CA THR A 473 19.20 14.05 4.71
C THR A 473 19.20 14.64 6.12
N SER A 474 18.34 15.62 6.39
CA SER A 474 18.18 16.28 7.70
C SER A 474 17.61 15.35 8.78
N ASP A 475 18.33 15.20 9.89
CA ASP A 475 17.98 14.30 10.99
C ASP A 475 16.64 14.67 11.66
N HIS A 476 16.29 15.96 11.74
CA HIS A 476 15.05 16.36 12.38
C HIS A 476 13.82 16.05 11.52
N VAL A 477 13.93 16.23 10.20
CA VAL A 477 12.91 15.80 9.23
C VAL A 477 12.79 14.27 9.25
N LEU A 478 13.92 13.56 9.21
CA LEU A 478 13.97 12.09 9.26
C LEU A 478 13.32 11.52 10.53
N ARG A 479 13.46 12.19 11.69
CA ARG A 479 12.74 11.80 12.92
C ARG A 479 11.22 11.88 12.76
N ILE A 480 10.70 12.93 12.14
CA ILE A 480 9.26 13.07 11.86
C ILE A 480 8.83 12.04 10.79
N MET A 481 9.68 11.75 9.81
CA MET A 481 9.49 10.67 8.83
C MET A 481 9.53 9.26 9.43
N ARG A 482 10.06 9.11 10.65
CA ARG A 482 10.41 7.83 11.30
C ARG A 482 11.40 7.02 10.48
N LYS A 483 12.41 7.71 9.96
CA LYS A 483 13.51 7.17 9.16
C LYS A 483 14.82 7.28 9.95
N PRO A 484 15.76 6.35 9.75
CA PRO A 484 17.06 6.40 10.40
C PRO A 484 17.90 7.57 9.85
N SER A 485 18.95 7.95 10.58
CA SER A 485 19.88 9.00 10.13
C SER A 485 20.49 8.67 8.77
N PHE A 486 20.70 9.71 7.96
CA PHE A 486 21.34 9.61 6.65
C PHE A 486 22.78 9.07 6.72
N LYS A 487 23.41 9.10 7.90
CA LYS A 487 24.71 8.44 8.16
C LYS A 487 24.75 6.97 7.74
N LEU A 488 23.65 6.23 7.94
CA LEU A 488 23.56 4.83 7.51
C LEU A 488 23.57 4.69 5.98
N PHE A 489 23.05 5.67 5.25
CA PHE A 489 23.07 5.67 3.79
C PHE A 489 24.49 5.83 3.25
N TYR A 490 25.33 6.69 3.84
CA TYR A 490 26.75 6.80 3.45
C TYR A 490 27.47 5.45 3.59
N ARG A 491 27.26 4.76 4.71
CA ARG A 491 27.85 3.44 4.96
C ARG A 491 27.36 2.39 3.97
N PHE A 492 26.07 2.39 3.68
CA PHE A 492 25.48 1.52 2.67
C PHE A 492 26.04 1.79 1.27
N LYS A 493 26.11 3.05 0.84
CA LYS A 493 26.69 3.44 -0.45
C LYS A 493 28.14 2.97 -0.56
N LYS A 494 28.94 3.15 0.49
CA LYS A 494 30.33 2.68 0.52
C LYS A 494 30.42 1.16 0.27
N LYS A 495 29.66 0.34 1.00
CA LYS A 495 29.62 -1.12 0.80
C LYS A 495 29.14 -1.48 -0.62
N PHE A 496 28.12 -0.81 -1.13
CA PHE A 496 27.60 -1.04 -2.48
C PHE A 496 28.65 -0.74 -3.56
N ASP A 497 29.35 0.40 -3.46
CA ASP A 497 30.39 0.81 -4.40
C ASP A 497 31.60 -0.13 -4.33
N GLU A 498 31.96 -0.60 -3.13
CA GLU A 498 33.02 -1.59 -2.93
C GLU A 498 32.72 -2.92 -3.64
N ILE A 499 31.50 -3.46 -3.48
CA ILE A 499 31.07 -4.69 -4.16
C ILE A 499 31.05 -4.48 -5.68
N ASN A 500 30.54 -3.33 -6.16
CA ASN A 500 30.53 -3.02 -7.59
C ASN A 500 31.95 -2.98 -8.17
N ARG A 501 32.86 -2.24 -7.52
CA ARG A 501 34.25 -2.10 -7.95
C ARG A 501 34.98 -3.44 -7.94
N LYS A 502 34.83 -4.25 -6.88
CA LYS A 502 35.47 -5.56 -6.76
C LYS A 502 35.04 -6.52 -7.87
N ASN A 503 33.80 -6.41 -8.35
CA ASN A 503 33.22 -7.31 -9.34
C ASN A 503 33.06 -6.69 -10.74
N GLY A 504 33.67 -5.52 -11.00
CA GLY A 504 33.60 -4.85 -12.30
C GLY A 504 32.18 -4.44 -12.74
N LEU A 505 31.26 -4.28 -11.79
CA LEU A 505 29.86 -3.93 -12.06
C LEU A 505 29.70 -2.41 -12.20
N LYS A 506 28.78 -1.99 -13.08
CA LYS A 506 28.47 -0.57 -13.36
C LYS A 506 27.07 -0.20 -12.87
N GLN A 507 26.67 -0.70 -11.70
CA GLN A 507 25.34 -0.44 -11.16
C GLN A 507 25.29 0.89 -10.41
N GLN A 508 24.08 1.44 -10.25
CA GLN A 508 23.87 2.70 -9.56
C GLN A 508 22.77 2.59 -8.51
N LEU A 509 22.87 3.41 -7.45
CA LEU A 509 21.76 3.61 -6.52
C LEU A 509 20.78 4.63 -7.11
N ILE A 510 19.48 4.34 -7.05
CA ILE A 510 18.42 5.35 -7.18
C ILE A 510 17.88 5.63 -5.79
N PRO A 511 18.30 6.74 -5.14
CA PRO A 511 17.70 7.17 -3.89
C PRO A 511 16.35 7.88 -4.15
N TYR A 512 15.33 7.49 -3.40
CA TYR A 512 14.08 8.24 -3.31
C TYR A 512 14.20 9.34 -2.25
N PHE A 513 13.91 10.58 -2.66
CA PHE A 513 13.85 11.74 -1.80
C PHE A 513 12.48 12.42 -1.92
N ILE A 514 12.00 12.97 -0.82
CA ILE A 514 10.70 13.61 -0.71
C ILE A 514 10.88 15.09 -0.35
N SER A 515 10.36 16.01 -1.18
CA SER A 515 10.22 17.42 -0.81
C SER A 515 8.93 17.68 -0.05
N SER A 516 8.86 18.79 0.69
CA SER A 516 7.64 19.31 1.29
C SER A 516 6.96 18.37 2.29
N HIS A 517 7.71 17.41 2.83
CA HIS A 517 7.25 16.61 3.96
C HIS A 517 7.13 17.51 5.21
N PRO A 518 6.13 17.29 6.09
CA PRO A 518 6.01 18.07 7.32
C PRO A 518 7.29 18.07 8.17
N GLY A 519 7.75 19.27 8.51
CA GLY A 519 9.02 19.52 9.19
C GLY A 519 10.15 19.94 8.26
N SER A 520 10.06 19.67 6.95
CA SER A 520 11.06 20.09 5.96
C SER A 520 10.96 21.59 5.68
N THR A 521 12.07 22.32 5.80
CA THR A 521 12.20 23.74 5.45
C THR A 521 12.93 23.95 4.11
N LEU A 522 13.04 25.21 3.66
CA LEU A 522 13.85 25.51 2.46
C LEU A 522 15.35 25.28 2.69
N GLU A 523 15.85 25.53 3.91
CA GLU A 523 17.25 25.29 4.26
C GLU A 523 17.57 23.79 4.25
N ASP A 524 16.68 22.97 4.79
CA ASP A 524 16.79 21.51 4.74
C ASP A 524 16.89 20.97 3.31
N MET A 525 16.07 21.51 2.40
CA MET A 525 16.09 21.11 0.99
C MET A 525 17.36 21.57 0.27
N ALA A 526 17.90 22.73 0.63
CA ALA A 526 19.17 23.21 0.10
C ALA A 526 20.34 22.33 0.55
N GLU A 527 20.36 21.94 1.83
CA GLU A 527 21.37 21.01 2.36
C GLU A 527 21.26 19.63 1.72
N LEU A 528 20.04 19.11 1.56
CA LEU A 528 19.78 17.87 0.83
C LEU A 528 20.36 17.94 -0.58
N ALA A 529 20.07 19.01 -1.32
CA ALA A 529 20.58 19.21 -2.67
C ALA A 529 22.12 19.25 -2.71
N ALA A 530 22.76 19.93 -1.75
CA ALA A 530 24.22 20.02 -1.68
C ALA A 530 24.86 18.67 -1.39
N ILE A 531 24.34 17.94 -0.39
CA ILE A 531 24.82 16.61 -0.02
C ILE A 531 24.66 15.62 -1.18
N THR A 532 23.51 15.64 -1.85
CA THR A 532 23.26 14.71 -2.96
C THR A 532 24.10 15.02 -4.19
N LYS A 533 24.39 16.31 -4.46
CA LYS A 533 25.38 16.71 -5.47
C LYS A 533 26.78 16.16 -5.16
N GLU A 534 27.25 16.34 -3.92
CA GLU A 534 28.57 15.84 -3.48
C GLU A 534 28.68 14.31 -3.60
N LEU A 535 27.58 13.61 -3.38
CA LEU A 535 27.48 12.16 -3.58
C LEU A 535 27.39 11.71 -5.05
N GLY A 536 27.39 12.65 -5.99
CA GLY A 536 27.32 12.38 -7.44
C GLY A 536 25.91 12.09 -7.96
N PHE A 537 24.86 12.43 -7.21
CA PHE A 537 23.49 12.23 -7.66
C PHE A 537 22.96 13.43 -8.44
N HIS A 538 22.51 13.17 -9.67
CA HIS A 538 21.64 14.06 -10.43
C HIS A 538 20.20 13.55 -10.29
N LEU A 539 19.46 14.14 -9.35
CA LEU A 539 18.11 13.71 -9.04
C LEU A 539 17.13 14.16 -10.13
N GLU A 540 16.49 13.18 -10.77
CA GLU A 540 15.40 13.39 -11.74
C GLU A 540 14.07 12.82 -11.23
N GLN A 541 14.14 11.70 -10.52
CA GLN A 541 12.98 11.02 -9.95
C GLN A 541 12.83 11.40 -8.48
N VAL A 542 12.19 12.54 -8.24
CA VAL A 542 11.89 13.06 -6.91
C VAL A 542 10.41 13.13 -6.67
N GLN A 543 10.01 12.91 -5.41
CA GLN A 543 8.60 12.91 -5.04
C GLN A 543 8.30 14.17 -4.23
N ASP A 544 7.20 14.83 -4.58
CA ASP A 544 6.65 15.86 -3.71
C ASP A 544 5.65 15.21 -2.74
N PHE A 545 5.69 15.58 -1.46
CA PHE A 545 4.81 14.99 -0.45
C PHE A 545 3.34 15.19 -0.85
N THR A 546 2.61 14.09 -0.92
CA THR A 546 1.17 14.07 -1.21
C THR A 546 0.45 13.59 0.04
N PRO A 547 -0.34 14.45 0.70
CA PRO A 547 -1.10 14.04 1.87
C PRO A 547 -2.12 12.98 1.46
N THR A 548 -2.00 11.79 2.04
CA THR A 548 -2.92 10.66 1.84
C THR A 548 -3.56 10.28 3.18
N PRO A 549 -4.85 9.91 3.18
CA PRO A 549 -5.56 9.58 4.41
C PRO A 549 -4.82 8.54 5.28
N MET A 550 -5.00 8.68 6.59
CA MET A 550 -4.49 7.72 7.58
C MET A 550 -2.96 7.61 7.68
N THR A 551 -2.26 8.72 7.50
CA THR A 551 -0.82 8.82 7.74
C THR A 551 -0.51 9.90 8.77
N VAL A 552 0.51 9.70 9.60
CA VAL A 552 0.98 10.69 10.58
C VAL A 552 1.33 12.00 9.88
N ALA A 553 2.03 11.94 8.75
CA ALA A 553 2.43 13.10 7.97
C ALA A 553 1.20 13.88 7.47
N THR A 554 0.13 13.22 7.06
CA THR A 554 -1.10 13.92 6.64
C THR A 554 -1.84 14.55 7.80
N VAL A 555 -1.83 13.91 8.97
CA VAL A 555 -2.39 14.49 10.20
C VAL A 555 -1.62 15.73 10.59
N ILE A 556 -0.29 15.69 10.54
CA ILE A 556 0.55 16.87 10.78
C ILE A 556 0.25 17.94 9.73
N TYR A 557 0.20 17.56 8.45
CA TYR A 557 -0.07 18.48 7.35
C TYR A 557 -1.34 19.27 7.61
N TYR A 558 -2.47 18.61 7.91
CA TYR A 558 -3.72 19.32 8.15
C TYR A 558 -3.78 20.08 9.50
N SER A 559 -3.36 19.41 10.58
CA SER A 559 -3.56 19.93 11.93
C SER A 559 -2.50 20.97 12.34
N GLY A 560 -1.30 20.91 11.75
CA GLY A 560 -0.11 21.61 12.20
C GLY A 560 0.54 21.01 13.45
N TYR A 561 0.04 19.86 13.94
CA TYR A 561 0.49 19.25 15.20
C TYR A 561 0.91 17.80 15.02
N HIS A 562 2.01 17.41 15.68
CA HIS A 562 2.41 16.01 15.74
C HIS A 562 1.46 15.21 16.64
N PRO A 563 0.83 14.11 16.16
CA PRO A 563 -0.27 13.45 16.88
C PRO A 563 0.13 12.82 18.23
N TYR A 564 1.42 12.53 18.44
CA TYR A 564 1.90 11.94 19.70
C TYR A 564 2.33 12.97 20.74
N THR A 565 2.89 14.09 20.31
CA THR A 565 3.54 15.08 21.18
C THR A 565 2.74 16.39 21.25
N LEU A 566 1.83 16.62 20.30
CA LEU A 566 1.05 17.86 20.13
C LEU A 566 1.91 19.12 19.98
N GLN A 567 3.19 18.95 19.66
CA GLN A 567 4.07 20.05 19.27
C GLN A 567 3.70 20.52 17.87
N LYS A 568 3.82 21.83 17.63
CA LYS A 568 3.64 22.41 16.30
C LYS A 568 4.75 21.93 15.37
N VAL A 569 4.39 21.66 14.11
CA VAL A 569 5.33 21.26 13.07
C VAL A 569 5.08 22.11 11.83
N TYR A 570 6.14 22.72 11.30
CA TYR A 570 6.07 23.48 10.05
C TYR A 570 5.64 22.58 8.89
N THR A 571 4.81 23.09 7.98
CA THR A 571 4.39 22.36 6.77
C THR A 571 4.27 23.35 5.61
N ALA A 572 4.81 22.99 4.45
CA ALA A 572 4.59 23.71 3.20
C ALA A 572 3.19 23.40 2.65
N HIS A 573 2.34 24.42 2.56
CA HIS A 573 0.93 24.29 2.16
C HIS A 573 0.67 24.84 0.77
N THR A 574 1.21 26.02 0.46
CA THR A 574 0.92 26.69 -0.81
C THR A 574 1.66 26.01 -1.96
N ILE A 575 1.15 26.18 -3.18
CA ILE A 575 1.81 25.67 -4.38
C ILE A 575 3.22 26.26 -4.51
N ASP A 576 3.40 27.53 -4.15
CA ASP A 576 4.68 28.22 -4.21
C ASP A 576 5.66 27.66 -3.17
N GLU A 577 5.26 27.48 -1.92
CA GLU A 577 6.11 26.87 -0.88
C GLU A 577 6.58 25.46 -1.27
N LYS A 578 5.66 24.63 -1.80
CA LYS A 578 6.00 23.28 -2.25
C LYS A 578 6.90 23.31 -3.48
N THR A 579 6.64 24.22 -4.43
CA THR A 579 7.44 24.37 -5.64
C THR A 579 8.85 24.84 -5.31
N ASP A 580 8.98 25.78 -4.38
CA ASP A 580 10.26 26.30 -3.90
C ASP A 580 11.11 25.21 -3.24
N GLN A 581 10.54 24.40 -2.35
CA GLN A 581 11.24 23.24 -1.78
C GLN A 581 11.68 22.24 -2.86
N ASN A 582 10.77 21.91 -3.78
CA ASN A 582 11.04 20.95 -4.85
C ASN A 582 12.11 21.47 -5.85
N ARG A 583 12.23 22.79 -6.03
CA ARG A 583 13.17 23.42 -6.97
C ARG A 583 14.64 23.14 -6.64
N PHE A 584 14.97 22.93 -5.36
CA PHE A 584 16.34 22.60 -4.93
C PHE A 584 16.86 21.29 -5.51
N PHE A 585 16.00 20.29 -5.76
CA PHE A 585 16.41 19.05 -6.43
C PHE A 585 16.97 19.27 -7.83
N PHE A 586 16.57 20.37 -8.48
CA PHE A 586 16.92 20.72 -9.85
C PHE A 586 17.94 21.86 -9.91
N TRP A 587 18.88 21.91 -8.96
CA TRP A 587 19.89 22.96 -8.83
C TRP A 587 20.78 23.14 -10.07
N TYR A 588 20.94 22.09 -10.87
CA TYR A 588 21.74 22.08 -12.09
C TYR A 588 21.06 22.80 -13.27
N LYS A 589 19.75 23.06 -13.21
CA LYS A 589 19.00 23.75 -14.26
C LYS A 589 19.29 25.25 -14.25
N LYS A 590 19.60 25.82 -15.42
CA LYS A 590 20.03 27.24 -15.56
C LYS A 590 18.99 28.20 -15.00
N GLU A 591 17.72 27.94 -15.27
CA GLU A 591 16.57 28.72 -14.81
C GLU A 591 16.40 28.73 -13.29
N ASN A 592 17.01 27.80 -12.55
CA ASN A 592 16.91 27.73 -11.08
C ASN A 592 18.03 28.48 -10.37
N ARG A 593 19.17 28.71 -11.02
CA ARG A 593 20.39 29.25 -10.38
C ARG A 593 20.20 30.62 -9.75
N GLY A 594 19.53 31.54 -10.43
CA GLY A 594 19.27 32.89 -9.92
C GLY A 594 18.39 32.89 -8.68
N TRP A 595 17.34 32.07 -8.69
CA TRP A 595 16.45 31.90 -7.53
C TRP A 595 17.19 31.25 -6.35
N ILE A 596 18.00 30.20 -6.59
CA ILE A 596 18.79 29.53 -5.54
C ILE A 596 19.73 30.54 -4.88
N LYS A 597 20.49 31.31 -5.68
CA LYS A 597 21.40 32.34 -5.15
C LYS A 597 20.63 33.34 -4.28
N LYS A 598 19.49 33.84 -4.75
CA LYS A 598 18.65 34.79 -4.01
C LYS A 598 18.17 34.20 -2.66
N GLN A 599 17.64 32.98 -2.65
CA GLN A 599 17.14 32.39 -1.40
C GLN A 599 18.25 32.10 -0.41
N LEU A 600 19.36 31.52 -0.85
CA LEU A 600 20.48 31.19 0.04
C LEU A 600 21.18 32.43 0.58
N SER A 601 21.25 33.53 -0.17
CA SER A 601 21.71 34.83 0.36
C SER A 601 20.78 35.36 1.46
N ARG A 602 19.45 35.16 1.34
CA ARG A 602 18.51 35.54 2.42
C ARG A 602 18.71 34.71 3.68
N PHE A 603 19.02 33.42 3.55
CA PHE A 603 19.37 32.53 4.66
C PHE A 603 20.81 32.70 5.17
N LYS A 604 21.61 33.61 4.57
CA LYS A 604 23.04 33.80 4.87
C LYS A 604 23.86 32.51 4.72
N ARG A 605 23.47 31.61 3.81
CA ARG A 605 24.12 30.31 3.52
C ARG A 605 25.02 30.38 2.30
N GLN A 606 26.07 31.19 2.39
CA GLN A 606 27.05 31.35 1.29
C GLN A 606 27.76 30.02 0.98
N ASP A 607 28.01 29.19 1.99
CA ASP A 607 28.56 27.84 1.86
C ASP A 607 27.75 26.97 0.88
N LEU A 608 26.42 27.02 0.95
CA LEU A 608 25.54 26.25 0.06
C LEU A 608 25.49 26.81 -1.36
N ILE A 609 25.64 28.14 -1.52
CA ILE A 609 25.77 28.77 -2.85
C ILE A 609 27.00 28.21 -3.55
N GLU A 610 28.12 28.13 -2.84
CA GLU A 610 29.36 27.59 -3.39
C GLU A 610 29.20 26.12 -3.75
N LYS A 611 28.69 25.30 -2.83
CA LYS A 611 28.47 23.87 -3.08
C LYS A 611 27.53 23.62 -4.25
N LEU A 612 26.42 24.33 -4.38
CA LEU A 612 25.41 24.06 -5.40
C LEU A 612 25.76 24.68 -6.76
N LEU A 613 26.22 25.93 -6.79
CA LEU A 613 26.31 26.71 -8.02
C LEU A 613 27.71 26.80 -8.62
N LYS A 614 28.78 26.61 -7.85
CA LYS A 614 30.14 26.49 -8.41
C LYS A 614 30.32 25.10 -9.05
N LYS A 615 31.15 25.07 -10.10
CA LYS A 615 31.41 23.87 -10.90
C LYS A 615 32.09 22.79 -10.08
#